data_AF-J1REK9-F1
#
_entry.id   AF-J1REK9-F1
#
_cell.length_a   1.000
_cell.length_b   1.000
_cell.length_c   1.000
_cell.angle_alpha   90.00
_cell.angle_beta   90.00
_cell.angle_gamma   90.00
#
_symmetry.space_group_name_H-M   'P 1'
#
loop_
_entity.id
_entity.type
_entity.pdbx_description
1 polymer ?
#
loop_
_entity_poly.entity_id
_entity_poly.type
_entity_poly.pdbx_seq_one_letter_code
_entity_poly.pdbx_strand_id
1 'polypeptide(L)'
;MTDLHVLADLLFDRLRQLADRPMAFFGHSMGALLAFEVTRRFERELNTSPVALFLSGRRAPSRHRDEIVDLSSNESLLAEIRELSGTDPRLLGDDEMLEMIMEPLRADYRALGAYRFVAEPPVRCPVTVLTGADDPRTSQDEAAAWQEHTTGAFALRVFPGGHFFISENVADVTGFVAERLSAVPLPG
;
A
#
# COMPACT_ATOMS: atom_id res chain seq x y z
N MET A 1 -10.12 9.62 -10.79
CA MET A 1 -9.39 8.62 -11.61
C MET A 1 -9.59 7.27 -10.94
N THR A 2 -10.00 6.23 -11.68
CA THR A 2 -10.53 4.99 -11.07
C THR A 2 -9.77 3.73 -11.50
N ASP A 3 -8.58 3.87 -12.10
CA ASP A 3 -7.75 2.74 -12.53
C ASP A 3 -6.36 2.87 -11.89
N LEU A 4 -5.98 1.86 -11.12
CA LEU A 4 -4.74 1.82 -10.37
C LEU A 4 -3.52 1.66 -11.28
N HIS A 5 -3.67 1.01 -12.45
CA HIS A 5 -2.61 0.91 -13.45
C HIS A 5 -2.33 2.26 -14.09
N VAL A 6 -3.38 3.01 -14.43
CA VAL A 6 -3.24 4.38 -14.96
C VAL A 6 -2.59 5.31 -13.94
N LEU A 7 -2.99 5.21 -12.66
CA LEU A 7 -2.35 5.98 -11.59
C LEU A 7 -0.87 5.61 -11.43
N ALA A 8 -0.53 4.33 -11.51
CA ALA A 8 0.86 3.88 -11.47
C ALA A 8 1.69 4.37 -12.67
N ASP A 9 1.12 4.44 -13.87
CA ASP A 9 1.77 5.03 -15.05
C ASP A 9 2.09 6.51 -14.82
N LEU A 10 1.13 7.28 -14.30
CA LEU A 10 1.31 8.70 -14.01
C LEU A 10 2.36 8.95 -12.92
N LEU A 11 2.36 8.13 -11.86
CA LEU A 11 3.37 8.20 -10.80
C LEU A 11 4.76 7.85 -11.34
N PHE A 12 4.86 6.78 -12.13
CA PHE A 12 6.11 6.40 -12.80
C PHE A 12 6.66 7.54 -13.66
N ASP A 13 5.82 8.19 -14.47
CA ASP A 13 6.25 9.29 -15.33
C ASP A 13 6.81 10.49 -14.57
N ARG A 14 6.32 10.74 -13.36
CA ARG A 14 6.85 11.79 -12.48
C ARG A 14 8.12 11.34 -11.78
N LEU A 15 8.14 10.13 -11.25
CA LEU A 15 9.24 9.63 -10.43
C LEU A 15 10.46 9.23 -11.25
N ARG A 16 10.32 8.82 -12.52
CA ARG A 16 11.45 8.43 -13.38
C ARG A 16 12.49 9.54 -13.58
N GLN A 17 12.11 10.80 -13.34
CA GLN A 17 13.03 11.93 -13.37
C GLN A 17 14.04 11.92 -12.21
N LEU A 18 13.81 11.11 -11.18
CA LEU A 18 14.64 10.95 -9.99
C LEU A 18 15.34 9.58 -9.96
N ALA A 19 15.30 8.83 -11.07
CA ALA A 19 15.85 7.48 -11.17
C ALA A 19 17.38 7.42 -11.04
N ASP A 20 18.06 8.57 -11.07
CA ASP A 20 19.50 8.71 -10.83
C ASP A 20 19.89 8.63 -9.35
N ARG A 21 18.91 8.56 -8.44
CA ARG A 21 19.11 8.53 -6.99
C ARG A 21 18.60 7.24 -6.38
N PRO A 22 19.20 6.77 -5.26
CA PRO A 22 18.60 5.72 -4.45
C PRO A 22 17.20 6.13 -3.99
N MET A 23 16.20 5.31 -4.31
CA MET A 23 14.81 5.52 -3.91
C MET A 23 14.30 4.34 -3.11
N ALA A 24 13.50 4.62 -2.10
CA ALA A 24 12.68 3.62 -1.44
C ALA A 24 11.21 4.04 -1.55
N PHE A 25 10.33 3.07 -1.75
CA PHE A 25 8.90 3.31 -1.81
C PHE A 25 8.21 2.74 -0.58
N PHE A 26 7.29 3.50 -0.02
CA PHE A 26 6.42 3.10 1.05
C PHE A 26 4.97 3.34 0.64
N GLY A 27 4.14 2.31 0.76
CA GLY A 27 2.73 2.41 0.44
C GLY A 27 1.87 1.68 1.48
N HIS A 28 0.78 2.33 1.91
CA HIS A 28 -0.22 1.74 2.80
C HIS A 28 -1.54 1.51 2.07
N SER A 29 -2.18 0.36 2.32
CA SER A 29 -3.44 -0.06 1.71
C SER A 29 -3.39 0.04 0.17
N MET A 30 -4.18 0.93 -0.46
CA MET A 30 -4.08 1.18 -1.91
C MET A 30 -2.68 1.61 -2.35
N GLY A 31 -2.00 2.42 -1.53
CA GLY A 31 -0.64 2.87 -1.78
C GLY A 31 0.35 1.71 -1.88
N ALA A 32 0.11 0.58 -1.22
CA ALA A 32 0.99 -0.59 -1.31
C ALA A 32 0.94 -1.20 -2.73
N LEU A 33 -0.25 -1.32 -3.30
CA LEU A 33 -0.42 -1.77 -4.70
C LEU A 33 0.22 -0.78 -5.67
N LEU A 34 0.04 0.52 -5.45
CA LEU A 34 0.67 1.55 -6.29
C LEU A 34 2.20 1.50 -6.22
N ALA A 35 2.78 1.39 -5.02
CA ALA A 35 4.22 1.29 -4.84
C ALA A 35 4.78 0.05 -5.58
N PHE A 36 4.09 -1.09 -5.49
CA PHE A 36 4.45 -2.31 -6.21
C PHE A 36 4.35 -2.14 -7.74
N GLU A 37 3.25 -1.59 -8.24
CA GLU A 37 3.02 -1.36 -9.67
C GLU A 37 3.99 -0.32 -10.27
N VAL A 38 4.36 0.70 -9.50
CA VAL A 38 5.40 1.67 -9.89
C VAL A 38 6.75 0.98 -9.93
N THR A 39 7.11 0.18 -8.93
CA THR A 39 8.37 -0.60 -8.95
C THR A 39 8.48 -1.48 -10.19
N ARG A 40 7.41 -2.19 -10.58
CA ARG A 40 7.40 -3.01 -11.81
C ARG A 40 7.72 -2.18 -13.06
N ARG A 41 7.19 -0.96 -13.16
CA ARG A 41 7.49 -0.03 -14.27
C ARG A 41 8.94 0.43 -14.25
N PHE A 42 9.50 0.75 -13.09
CA PHE A 42 10.92 1.07 -12.95
C PHE A 42 11.82 -0.07 -13.46
N GLU A 43 11.51 -1.31 -13.06
CA GLU A 43 12.30 -2.47 -13.47
C GLU A 43 12.14 -2.82 -14.94
N ARG A 44 10.93 -2.70 -15.48
CA ARG A 44 10.63 -3.01 -16.89
C ARG A 44 11.18 -1.96 -17.86
N GLU A 45 10.94 -0.68 -17.58
CA GLU A 45 11.19 0.42 -18.52
C GLU A 45 12.61 1.00 -18.39
N LEU A 46 13.15 1.04 -17.16
CA LEU A 46 14.44 1.68 -16.90
C LEU A 46 15.53 0.67 -16.52
N ASN A 47 15.16 -0.59 -16.30
CA ASN A 47 16.04 -1.60 -15.71
C ASN A 47 16.68 -1.15 -14.37
N THR A 48 15.99 -0.29 -13.62
CA THR A 48 16.39 0.15 -12.28
C THR A 48 15.37 -0.33 -11.26
N SER A 49 15.74 -0.37 -9.99
CA SER A 49 14.85 -0.87 -8.93
C SER A 49 15.02 0.01 -7.69
N PRO A 50 13.95 0.30 -6.93
CA PRO A 50 14.08 0.94 -5.63
C PRO A 50 14.93 0.06 -4.70
N VAL A 51 15.72 0.71 -3.84
CA VAL A 51 16.60 0.03 -2.90
C VAL A 51 15.83 -0.69 -1.79
N ALA A 52 14.58 -0.27 -1.55
CA ALA A 52 13.63 -0.94 -0.66
C ALA A 52 12.18 -0.65 -1.05
N LEU A 53 11.31 -1.65 -0.94
CA LEU A 53 9.87 -1.53 -1.11
C LEU A 53 9.16 -1.94 0.18
N PHE A 54 8.43 -1.01 0.79
CA PHE A 54 7.63 -1.23 1.99
C PHE A 54 6.14 -1.27 1.64
N LEU A 55 5.51 -2.41 1.93
CA LEU A 55 4.11 -2.68 1.58
C LEU A 55 3.32 -2.87 2.87
N SER A 56 2.43 -1.94 3.17
CA SER A 56 1.76 -1.85 4.47
C SER A 56 0.25 -2.06 4.36
N GLY A 57 -0.33 -2.86 5.25
CA GLY A 57 -1.79 -3.01 5.41
C GLY A 57 -2.50 -3.45 4.13
N ARG A 58 -1.88 -4.33 3.35
CA ARG A 58 -2.47 -4.81 2.10
C ARG A 58 -2.05 -6.24 1.79
N ARG A 59 -3.03 -7.08 1.46
CA ARG A 59 -2.82 -8.42 0.90
C ARG A 59 -2.00 -8.39 -0.39
N ALA A 60 -1.26 -9.46 -0.65
CA ALA A 60 -0.57 -9.65 -1.92
C ALA A 60 -1.55 -9.59 -3.10
N PRO A 61 -1.14 -9.07 -4.28
CA PRO A 61 -2.04 -8.88 -5.42
C PRO A 61 -2.50 -10.22 -6.02
N SER A 62 -1.79 -11.32 -5.76
CA SER A 62 -2.23 -12.69 -6.09
C SER A 62 -3.33 -13.24 -5.19
N ARG A 63 -3.64 -12.58 -4.06
CA ARG A 63 -4.72 -12.96 -3.15
C ARG A 63 -5.93 -12.08 -3.42
N HIS A 64 -6.88 -12.63 -4.17
CA HIS A 64 -8.14 -11.96 -4.47
C HIS A 64 -9.20 -12.31 -3.43
N ARG A 65 -9.98 -11.31 -3.02
CA ARG A 65 -11.23 -11.46 -2.27
C ARG A 65 -12.29 -10.63 -2.96
N ASP A 66 -13.49 -11.20 -3.12
CA ASP A 66 -14.66 -10.46 -3.55
C ASP A 66 -15.14 -9.57 -2.41
N GLU A 67 -14.51 -8.41 -2.26
CA GLU A 67 -14.92 -7.37 -1.32
C GLU A 67 -15.93 -6.46 -2.01
N ILE A 68 -17.21 -6.70 -1.72
CA ILE A 68 -18.29 -5.82 -2.17
C ILE A 68 -18.41 -4.70 -1.12
N VAL A 69 -17.72 -3.59 -1.38
CA VAL A 69 -17.95 -2.36 -0.62
C VAL A 69 -19.13 -1.63 -1.25
N ASP A 70 -20.16 -1.34 -0.46
CA ASP A 70 -21.28 -0.53 -0.94
C ASP A 70 -20.87 0.93 -1.05
N LEU A 71 -20.67 1.38 -2.29
CA LEU A 71 -20.27 2.76 -2.63
C LEU A 71 -21.46 3.64 -3.03
N SER A 72 -22.70 3.15 -2.86
CA SER A 72 -23.92 3.83 -3.32
C SER A 72 -24.28 5.08 -2.50
N SER A 73 -23.84 5.15 -1.25
CA SER A 73 -24.11 6.27 -0.35
C SER A 73 -22.85 6.72 0.39
N ASN A 74 -22.88 7.91 1.00
CA ASN A 74 -21.84 8.34 1.93
C ASN A 74 -21.91 7.54 3.24
N GLU A 75 -23.12 7.18 3.67
CA GLU A 75 -23.37 6.45 4.92
C GLU A 75 -22.73 5.05 4.89
N SER A 76 -22.90 4.33 3.78
CA SER A 76 -22.30 3.00 3.58
C SER A 76 -20.77 3.08 3.51
N LEU A 77 -20.22 4.09 2.83
CA LEU A 77 -18.78 4.33 2.77
C LEU A 77 -18.19 4.70 4.15
N LEU A 78 -18.89 5.53 4.93
CA LEU A 78 -18.48 5.86 6.29
C LEU A 78 -18.52 4.66 7.23
N ALA A 79 -19.51 3.76 7.06
CA ALA A 79 -19.59 2.52 7.82
C ALA A 79 -18.36 1.62 7.55
N GLU A 80 -17.95 1.50 6.28
CA GLU A 80 -16.74 0.78 5.89
C GLU A 80 -15.48 1.40 6.54
N ILE A 81 -15.32 2.73 6.50
CA ILE A 81 -14.18 3.40 7.14
C ILE A 81 -14.15 3.16 8.64
N ARG A 82 -15.32 3.19 9.30
CA ARG A 82 -15.46 2.93 10.74
C ARG A 82 -15.05 1.51 11.10
N GLU A 83 -15.35 0.54 10.23
CA GLU A 83 -14.89 -0.84 10.42
C GLU A 83 -13.36 -0.94 10.36
N LEU A 84 -12.71 -0.20 9.44
CA LEU A 84 -11.26 -0.22 9.28
C LEU A 84 -10.49 0.59 10.33
N SER A 85 -11.00 1.78 10.65
CA SER A 85 -10.38 2.78 11.53
C SER A 85 -10.75 2.59 13.00
N GLY A 86 -11.66 1.65 13.27
CA GLY A 86 -12.29 1.53 14.57
C GLY A 86 -12.97 2.84 14.98
N THR A 87 -12.63 3.32 16.18
CA THR A 87 -13.26 4.49 16.81
C THR A 87 -12.40 5.76 16.74
N ASP A 88 -11.48 5.90 15.76
CA ASP A 88 -10.65 7.11 15.66
C ASP A 88 -11.53 8.37 15.48
N PRO A 89 -11.66 9.23 16.51
CA PRO A 89 -12.57 10.36 16.49
C PRO A 89 -12.13 11.44 15.49
N ARG A 90 -10.85 11.43 15.08
CA ARG A 90 -10.26 12.47 14.24
C ARG A 90 -10.75 12.41 12.80
N LEU A 91 -11.10 11.22 12.31
CA LEU A 91 -11.65 11.05 10.96
C LEU A 91 -13.16 11.33 10.91
N LEU A 92 -13.86 11.24 12.04
CA LEU A 92 -15.32 11.21 12.10
C LEU A 92 -15.96 12.41 12.81
N GLY A 93 -15.14 13.35 13.30
CA GLY A 93 -15.59 14.47 14.13
C GLY A 93 -15.85 15.78 13.39
N ASP A 94 -15.62 15.84 12.08
CA ASP A 94 -15.78 17.05 11.25
C ASP A 94 -16.55 16.72 9.97
N ASP A 95 -17.85 17.05 9.97
CA ASP A 95 -18.77 16.75 8.87
C ASP A 95 -18.37 17.49 7.57
N GLU A 96 -17.80 18.69 7.67
CA GLU A 96 -17.36 19.47 6.50
C GLU A 96 -16.14 18.83 5.85
N MET A 97 -15.18 18.38 6.66
CA MET A 97 -14.04 17.59 6.18
C MET A 97 -14.48 16.27 5.56
N LEU A 98 -15.43 15.56 6.19
CA LEU A 98 -15.98 14.32 5.66
C LEU A 98 -16.58 14.53 4.28
N GLU A 99 -17.44 15.53 4.10
CA GLU A 99 -18.05 15.86 2.80
C GLU A 99 -16.99 16.11 1.71
N MET A 100 -15.90 16.80 2.04
CA MET A 100 -14.81 17.08 1.09
C MET A 100 -14.05 15.83 0.64
N ILE A 101 -13.94 14.81 1.49
CA ILE A 101 -13.14 13.60 1.19
C ILE A 101 -13.96 12.43 0.64
N MET A 102 -15.31 12.47 0.73
CA MET A 102 -16.17 11.34 0.30
C MET A 102 -15.99 10.97 -1.17
N GLU A 103 -15.96 11.94 -2.08
CA GLU A 103 -15.79 11.64 -3.52
C GLU A 103 -14.39 11.11 -3.87
N PRO A 104 -13.28 11.73 -3.41
CA PRO A 104 -11.95 11.14 -3.54
C PRO A 104 -11.88 9.72 -3.00
N LEU A 105 -12.42 9.50 -1.80
CA LEU A 105 -12.40 8.18 -1.17
C LEU A 105 -13.22 7.15 -1.97
N ARG A 106 -14.40 7.52 -2.46
CA ARG A 106 -15.21 6.68 -3.32
C ARG A 106 -14.46 6.29 -4.60
N ALA A 107 -13.71 7.23 -5.18
CA ALA A 107 -12.87 6.95 -6.35
C ALA A 107 -11.77 5.93 -6.04
N ASP A 108 -11.14 6.03 -4.88
CA ASP A 108 -10.10 5.09 -4.43
C ASP A 108 -10.66 3.68 -4.23
N TYR A 109 -11.82 3.55 -3.56
CA TYR A 109 -12.48 2.24 -3.42
C TYR A 109 -12.93 1.65 -4.76
N ARG A 110 -13.38 2.48 -5.70
CA ARG A 110 -13.66 2.03 -7.08
C ARG A 110 -12.40 1.51 -7.76
N ALA A 111 -11.28 2.21 -7.63
CA ALA A 111 -10.00 1.78 -8.18
C ALA A 111 -9.52 0.45 -7.56
N LEU A 112 -9.67 0.29 -6.25
CA LEU A 112 -9.38 -0.95 -5.55
C LEU A 112 -10.26 -2.12 -6.00
N GLY A 113 -11.57 -1.90 -6.15
CA GLY A 113 -12.51 -2.92 -6.60
C GLY A 113 -12.34 -3.30 -8.08
N ALA A 114 -11.89 -2.35 -8.90
CA ALA A 114 -11.57 -2.56 -10.32
C ALA A 114 -10.17 -3.14 -10.55
N TYR A 115 -9.26 -3.06 -9.57
CA TYR A 115 -7.90 -3.57 -9.72
C TYR A 115 -7.91 -5.05 -10.07
N ARG A 116 -7.22 -5.39 -11.14
CA ARG A 116 -6.95 -6.77 -11.55
C ARG A 116 -5.46 -6.95 -11.65
N PHE A 117 -4.95 -7.90 -10.86
CA PHE A 117 -3.56 -8.30 -10.92
C PHE A 117 -3.27 -8.98 -12.26
N VAL A 118 -2.25 -8.50 -12.94
CA VAL A 118 -1.68 -9.12 -14.15
C VAL A 118 -0.35 -9.73 -13.76
N ALA A 119 -0.20 -11.03 -13.95
CA ALA A 119 1.05 -11.73 -13.66
C ALA A 119 2.18 -11.25 -14.58
N GLU A 120 3.28 -10.82 -13.99
CA GLU A 120 4.58 -10.56 -14.63
C GLU A 120 5.68 -11.15 -13.73
N PRO A 121 6.96 -11.13 -14.14
CA PRO A 121 8.05 -11.53 -13.27
C PRO A 121 8.02 -10.80 -11.92
N PRO A 122 8.35 -11.48 -10.81
CA PRO A 122 8.45 -10.84 -9.49
C PRO A 122 9.48 -9.71 -9.50
N VAL A 123 9.27 -8.68 -8.66
CA VAL A 123 10.20 -7.55 -8.57
C VAL A 123 11.56 -8.00 -8.01
N ARG A 124 12.63 -7.29 -8.35
CA ARG A 124 13.99 -7.59 -7.86
C ARG A 124 14.30 -6.89 -6.54
N CYS A 125 13.63 -5.78 -6.23
CA CYS A 125 13.88 -5.05 -4.97
C CYS A 125 13.58 -5.90 -3.73
N PRO A 126 14.30 -5.66 -2.61
CA PRO A 126 13.90 -6.15 -1.31
C PRO A 126 12.50 -5.65 -0.92
N VAL A 127 11.64 -6.57 -0.48
CA VAL A 127 10.27 -6.26 -0.04
C VAL A 127 10.16 -6.46 1.47
N THR A 128 9.68 -5.44 2.16
CA THR A 128 9.32 -5.51 3.57
C THR A 128 7.84 -5.23 3.73
N VAL A 129 7.10 -6.22 4.22
CA VAL A 129 5.66 -6.11 4.45
C VAL A 129 5.39 -5.75 5.91
N LEU A 130 4.44 -4.85 6.12
CA LEU A 130 3.96 -4.46 7.44
C LEU A 130 2.46 -4.76 7.51
N THR A 131 1.99 -5.42 8.56
CA THR A 131 0.55 -5.66 8.76
C THR A 131 0.15 -5.51 10.23
N GLY A 132 -1.10 -5.13 10.46
CA GLY A 132 -1.70 -5.15 11.80
C GLY A 132 -2.00 -6.59 12.22
N ALA A 133 -1.87 -6.88 13.52
CA ALA A 133 -2.21 -8.18 14.09
C ALA A 133 -3.71 -8.48 13.96
N ASP A 134 -4.53 -7.43 14.02
CA ASP A 134 -5.99 -7.48 14.01
C ASP A 134 -6.59 -6.81 12.76
N ASP A 135 -5.82 -6.71 11.66
CA ASP A 135 -6.30 -6.12 10.39
C ASP A 135 -7.36 -7.03 9.73
N PRO A 136 -8.65 -6.61 9.64
CA PRO A 136 -9.69 -7.44 9.04
C PRO A 136 -9.54 -7.63 7.52
N ARG A 137 -8.74 -6.77 6.85
CA ARG A 137 -8.55 -6.77 5.39
C ARG A 137 -7.32 -7.50 4.92
N THR A 138 -6.39 -7.77 5.83
CA THR A 138 -5.10 -8.39 5.52
C THR A 138 -4.75 -9.39 6.59
N SER A 139 -5.01 -10.67 6.34
CA SER A 139 -4.49 -11.71 7.23
C SER A 139 -2.97 -11.78 7.15
N GLN A 140 -2.32 -12.33 8.18
CA GLN A 140 -0.86 -12.52 8.17
C GLN A 140 -0.41 -13.43 7.02
N ASP A 141 -1.21 -14.45 6.67
CA ASP A 141 -0.92 -15.33 5.52
C ASP A 141 -1.01 -14.59 4.18
N GLU A 142 -1.98 -13.70 4.03
CA GLU A 142 -2.12 -12.86 2.84
C GLU A 142 -1.04 -11.79 2.73
N ALA A 143 -0.57 -11.28 3.87
CA ALA A 143 0.60 -10.41 3.94
C ALA A 143 1.88 -11.19 3.58
N ALA A 144 2.04 -12.41 4.09
CA ALA A 144 3.17 -13.27 3.80
C ALA A 144 3.26 -13.66 2.31
N ALA A 145 2.11 -13.77 1.62
CA ALA A 145 2.05 -14.09 0.20
C ALA A 145 2.76 -13.08 -0.72
N TRP A 146 3.11 -11.88 -0.23
CA TRP A 146 3.97 -10.94 -0.96
C TRP A 146 5.37 -11.49 -1.25
N GLN A 147 5.82 -12.51 -0.51
CA GLN A 147 7.07 -13.22 -0.80
C GLN A 147 7.08 -13.82 -2.21
N GLU A 148 5.92 -14.19 -2.76
CA GLU A 148 5.78 -14.70 -4.13
C GLU A 148 6.04 -13.63 -5.20
N HIS A 149 6.03 -12.35 -4.82
CA HIS A 149 6.10 -11.19 -5.72
C HIS A 149 7.45 -10.50 -5.70
N THR A 150 8.46 -11.07 -5.05
CA THR A 150 9.85 -10.61 -5.14
C THR A 150 10.84 -11.75 -5.33
N THR A 151 11.94 -11.49 -6.04
CA THR A 151 13.14 -12.32 -6.05
C THR A 151 14.22 -11.80 -5.09
N GLY A 152 14.03 -10.61 -4.52
CA GLY A 152 14.89 -10.01 -3.52
C GLY A 152 14.62 -10.55 -2.11
N ALA A 153 15.31 -9.95 -1.12
CA ALA A 153 15.06 -10.29 0.27
C ALA A 153 13.63 -9.94 0.69
N PHE A 154 12.98 -10.85 1.42
CA PHE A 154 11.64 -10.66 1.95
C PHE A 154 11.66 -10.58 3.48
N ALA A 155 10.88 -9.67 4.04
CA ALA A 155 10.60 -9.61 5.47
C ALA A 155 9.13 -9.27 5.70
N LEU A 156 8.55 -9.83 6.77
CA LEU A 156 7.21 -9.48 7.26
C LEU A 156 7.33 -9.03 8.71
N ARG A 157 6.72 -7.89 9.03
CA ARG A 157 6.60 -7.36 10.39
C ARG A 157 5.13 -7.16 10.75
N VAL A 158 4.73 -7.79 11.84
CA VAL A 158 3.39 -7.62 12.43
C VAL A 158 3.47 -6.58 13.55
N PHE A 159 2.56 -5.62 13.55
CA PHE A 159 2.38 -4.60 14.58
C PHE A 159 1.07 -4.83 15.33
N PRO A 160 0.98 -4.46 16.62
CA PRO A 160 -0.30 -4.43 17.31
C PRO A 160 -1.25 -3.43 16.64
N GLY A 161 -2.55 -3.74 16.59
CA GLY A 161 -3.57 -2.86 15.99
C GLY A 161 -4.22 -3.42 14.72
N GLY A 162 -5.22 -2.68 14.24
CA GLY A 162 -6.04 -3.03 13.08
C GLY A 162 -5.44 -2.54 11.76
N HIS A 163 -6.29 -2.21 10.79
CA HIS A 163 -5.85 -1.75 9.47
C HIS A 163 -4.95 -0.50 9.56
N PHE A 164 -5.28 0.43 10.44
CA PHE A 164 -4.54 1.69 10.64
C PHE A 164 -3.48 1.61 11.75
N PHE A 165 -2.91 0.43 12.03
CA PHE A 165 -1.79 0.25 12.97
C PHE A 165 -0.64 1.25 12.74
N ILE A 166 -0.47 1.73 11.51
CA ILE A 166 0.54 2.74 11.12
C ILE A 166 0.36 4.08 11.85
N SER A 167 -0.89 4.49 12.08
CA SER A 167 -1.24 5.74 12.77
C SER A 167 -1.26 5.56 14.29
N GLU A 168 -1.50 4.33 14.76
CA GLU A 168 -1.50 3.97 16.18
C GLU A 168 -0.08 3.77 16.72
N ASN A 169 0.84 3.31 15.87
CA ASN A 169 2.21 2.93 16.25
C ASN A 169 3.28 3.71 15.45
N VAL A 170 3.06 5.01 15.22
CA VAL A 170 3.91 5.85 14.34
C VAL A 170 5.40 5.73 14.69
N ALA A 171 5.76 5.79 15.98
CA ALA A 171 7.16 5.74 16.42
C ALA A 171 7.81 4.38 16.09
N ASP A 172 7.11 3.28 16.36
CA ASP A 172 7.63 1.93 16.11
C ASP A 172 7.73 1.64 14.61
N VAL A 173 6.73 2.07 13.83
CA VAL A 173 6.72 1.88 12.38
C VAL A 173 7.84 2.69 11.71
N THR A 174 7.96 3.98 12.04
CA THR A 174 9.01 4.84 11.48
C THR A 174 10.40 4.40 11.92
N GLY A 175 10.57 3.99 13.19
CA GLY A 175 11.82 3.42 13.69
C GLY A 175 12.23 2.17 12.93
N PHE A 176 11.30 1.24 12.72
CA PHE A 176 11.54 0.03 11.94
C PHE A 176 11.90 0.33 10.48
N VAL A 177 11.17 1.24 9.81
CA VAL A 177 11.48 1.65 8.43
C VAL A 177 12.87 2.28 8.35
N ALA A 178 13.23 3.16 9.28
CA ALA A 178 14.54 3.81 9.33
C ALA A 178 15.68 2.80 9.56
N GLU A 179 15.50 1.83 10.46
CA GLU A 179 16.44 0.73 10.68
C GLU A 179 16.66 -0.07 9.40
N ARG A 180 15.56 -0.45 8.73
CA ARG A 180 15.60 -1.25 7.50
C ARG A 180 16.29 -0.50 6.37
N LEU A 181 16.02 0.80 6.21
CA LEU A 181 16.67 1.66 5.21
C LEU A 181 18.17 1.82 5.47
N SER A 182 18.56 1.96 6.74
CA SER A 182 19.97 2.11 7.12
C SER A 182 20.80 0.85 6.86
N ALA A 183 20.15 -0.31 6.82
CA ALA A 183 20.78 -1.58 6.49
C ALA A 183 20.89 -1.84 4.97
N VAL A 184 20.31 -0.98 4.13
CA VAL A 184 20.40 -1.13 2.67
C VAL A 184 21.73 -0.55 2.16
N PRO A 185 22.58 -1.34 1.49
CA PRO A 185 23.77 -0.80 0.85
C PRO A 185 23.36 0.19 -0.25
N LEU A 186 23.88 1.42 -0.20
CA LEU A 186 23.71 2.36 -1.31
C LEU A 186 24.59 1.91 -2.49
N PRO A 187 24.08 1.90 -3.73
CA PRO A 187 24.92 1.71 -4.90
C PRO A 187 25.98 2.83 -4.93
N GLY A 188 27.25 2.42 -5.10
CA GLY A 188 28.40 3.32 -5.19
C GLY A 188 28.54 4.01 -6.54
#